data_AF-A0A401QDJ3-F1
#
_entry.id   AF-A0A401QDJ3-F1
#
_cell.length_a   1.000
_cell.length_b   1.000
_cell.length_c   1.000
_cell.angle_alpha   90.00
_cell.angle_beta   90.00
_cell.angle_gamma   90.00
#
_symmetry.space_group_name_H-M   'P 1'
#
loop_
_entity.id
_entity.type
_entity.pdbx_description
1 polymer ?
#
loop_
_entity_poly.entity_id
_entity_poly.type
_entity_poly.pdbx_seq_one_letter_code
_entity_poly.pdbx_strand_id
1 'polypeptide(L)'
;MADIKQAYLDFQGDMDSIMESVLCSTLEDESRIRAILESAIKDEQLPAYTTFTKESAHKQRARKRKGDQEAKEAEAVRHELGLADSSDSLRMLIQSRQQDREKQMDSFISAMEAKYCENSQKGGKKGSKKGKK
;
A
#
# COMPACT_ATOMS: atom_id res chain seq x y z
N MET A 1 -22.87 -12.99 3.52
CA MET A 1 -24.06 -12.37 2.90
C MET A 1 -24.86 -11.50 3.88
N ALA A 2 -24.83 -11.80 5.18
CA ALA A 2 -25.46 -10.95 6.19
C ALA A 2 -24.95 -9.50 6.12
N ASP A 3 -23.64 -9.31 5.93
CA ASP A 3 -23.01 -7.98 5.91
C ASP A 3 -23.48 -7.11 4.74
N ILE A 4 -23.66 -7.70 3.55
CA ILE A 4 -24.20 -6.99 2.37
C ILE A 4 -25.64 -6.52 2.64
N LYS A 5 -26.46 -7.38 3.26
CA LYS A 5 -27.85 -7.04 3.61
C LYS A 5 -27.89 -5.98 4.71
N GLN A 6 -26.98 -6.05 5.68
CA GLN A 6 -26.87 -5.06 6.74
C GLN A 6 -26.45 -3.70 6.18
N ALA A 7 -25.41 -3.65 5.35
CA ALA A 7 -24.99 -2.44 4.67
C ALA A 7 -26.12 -1.83 3.82
N TYR A 8 -26.93 -2.66 3.17
CA TYR A 8 -28.10 -2.17 2.44
C TYR A 8 -29.12 -1.43 3.32
N LEU A 9 -29.36 -1.92 4.54
CA LEU A 9 -30.24 -1.27 5.50
C LEU A 9 -29.60 0.02 6.05
N ASP A 10 -28.33 -0.05 6.41
CA ASP A 10 -27.59 1.07 7.00
C ASP A 10 -27.49 2.26 6.04
N PHE A 11 -27.27 1.98 4.74
CA PHE A 11 -27.11 2.99 3.69
C PHE A 11 -28.35 3.18 2.82
N GLN A 12 -29.51 2.64 3.23
CA GLN A 12 -30.80 2.82 2.55
C GLN A 12 -30.74 2.51 1.03
N GLY A 13 -30.01 1.45 0.68
CA GLY A 13 -29.86 1.00 -0.70
C GLY A 13 -28.93 1.84 -1.58
N ASP A 14 -28.13 2.75 -1.01
CA ASP A 14 -27.10 3.45 -1.79
C ASP A 14 -25.92 2.54 -2.13
N MET A 15 -25.80 2.18 -3.40
CA MET A 15 -24.75 1.29 -3.89
C MET A 15 -23.34 1.84 -3.72
N ASP A 16 -23.12 3.17 -3.74
CA ASP A 16 -21.78 3.74 -3.51
C ASP A 16 -21.29 3.39 -2.10
N SER A 17 -22.12 3.72 -1.11
CA SER A 17 -21.84 3.49 0.31
C SER A 17 -21.76 1.99 0.66
N ILE A 18 -22.60 1.15 0.03
CA ILE A 18 -22.54 -0.30 0.21
C ILE A 18 -21.22 -0.86 -0.32
N MET A 19 -20.78 -0.46 -1.51
CA MET A 19 -19.54 -0.96 -2.09
C MET A 19 -18.30 -0.53 -1.30
N GLU A 20 -18.33 0.68 -0.71
CA GLU A 20 -17.24 1.20 0.12
C GLU A 20 -17.17 0.55 1.52
N SER A 21 -18.33 0.16 2.08
CA SER A 21 -18.41 -0.45 3.42
C SER A 21 -18.16 -1.95 3.43
N VAL A 22 -18.49 -2.67 2.35
CA VAL A 22 -18.31 -4.11 2.27
C VAL A 22 -16.82 -4.44 2.09
N LEU A 23 -16.24 -5.08 3.10
CA LEU A 23 -14.83 -5.44 3.12
C LEU A 23 -14.43 -6.29 1.92
N CYS A 24 -13.30 -5.94 1.30
CA CYS A 24 -12.72 -6.61 0.12
C CYS A 24 -13.66 -6.66 -1.09
N SER A 25 -14.64 -5.75 -1.15
CA SER A 25 -15.46 -5.56 -2.35
C SER A 25 -14.65 -4.87 -3.44
N THR A 26 -14.61 -5.46 -4.63
CA THR A 26 -14.01 -4.86 -5.82
C THR A 26 -15.10 -4.30 -6.74
N LEU A 27 -14.72 -3.47 -7.72
CA LEU A 27 -15.69 -3.03 -8.73
C LEU A 27 -16.30 -4.19 -9.52
N GLU A 28 -15.57 -5.29 -9.73
CA GLU A 28 -16.11 -6.46 -10.43
C GLU A 28 -17.25 -7.14 -9.64
N ASP A 29 -17.19 -7.05 -8.30
CA ASP A 29 -18.18 -7.63 -7.40
C ASP A 29 -19.54 -6.93 -7.41
N GLU A 30 -19.64 -5.69 -7.93
CA GLU A 30 -20.89 -4.91 -7.87
C GLU A 30 -22.06 -5.69 -8.50
N SER A 31 -21.81 -6.38 -9.61
CA SER A 31 -22.83 -7.18 -10.31
C SER A 31 -23.38 -8.32 -9.44
N ARG A 32 -22.51 -9.03 -8.74
CA ARG A 32 -22.84 -10.10 -7.82
C ARG A 32 -23.57 -9.57 -6.58
N ILE A 33 -23.10 -8.45 -6.03
CA ILE A 33 -23.70 -7.80 -4.85
C ILE A 33 -25.11 -7.31 -5.19
N ARG A 34 -25.31 -6.66 -6.34
CA ARG A 34 -26.63 -6.25 -6.81
C ARG A 34 -27.57 -7.45 -6.95
N ALA A 35 -27.14 -8.55 -7.56
CA ALA A 35 -27.96 -9.75 -7.70
C ALA A 35 -28.39 -10.34 -6.34
N ILE A 36 -27.50 -10.33 -5.34
CA ILE A 36 -27.83 -10.76 -3.97
C ILE A 36 -28.91 -9.85 -3.37
N LEU A 37 -28.78 -8.54 -3.51
CA LEU A 37 -29.75 -7.58 -2.99
C LEU A 37 -31.10 -7.68 -3.71
N GLU A 38 -31.11 -7.80 -5.04
CA GLU A 38 -32.32 -8.02 -5.83
C GLU A 38 -33.05 -9.29 -5.42
N SER A 39 -32.33 -10.40 -5.20
CA SER A 39 -32.92 -11.63 -4.69
C SER A 39 -33.54 -11.45 -3.31
N ALA A 40 -32.85 -10.74 -2.40
CA ALA A 40 -33.34 -10.49 -1.05
C ALA A 40 -34.56 -9.55 -1.00
N ILE A 41 -34.65 -8.58 -1.92
CA ILE A 41 -35.83 -7.72 -2.09
C ILE A 41 -37.00 -8.54 -2.64
N LYS A 42 -36.74 -9.40 -3.62
CA LYS A 42 -37.76 -10.30 -4.20
C LYS A 42 -38.32 -11.28 -3.16
N ASP A 43 -37.47 -11.75 -2.26
CA ASP A 43 -37.85 -12.63 -1.14
C ASP A 43 -38.47 -11.86 0.04
N GLU A 44 -38.74 -10.56 -0.11
CA GLU A 44 -39.32 -9.66 0.90
C GLU A 44 -38.50 -9.54 2.20
N GLN A 45 -37.22 -9.91 2.16
CA GLN A 45 -36.31 -9.81 3.32
C GLN A 45 -35.73 -8.41 3.50
N LEU A 46 -35.73 -7.60 2.44
CA LEU A 46 -35.24 -6.22 2.45
C LEU A 46 -36.29 -5.27 1.86
N PRO A 47 -36.42 -4.06 2.41
CA PRO A 47 -37.29 -3.04 1.84
C PRO A 47 -36.77 -2.57 0.47
N ALA A 48 -37.67 -2.31 -0.47
CA ALA A 48 -37.30 -1.79 -1.78
C ALA A 48 -37.03 -0.28 -1.72
N TYR A 49 -35.80 0.13 -1.36
CA TYR A 49 -35.44 1.54 -1.35
C TYR A 49 -35.40 2.12 -2.77
N THR A 50 -35.90 3.35 -2.91
CA THR A 50 -35.94 4.07 -4.19
C THR A 50 -34.54 4.40 -4.69
N THR A 51 -33.59 4.65 -3.78
CA THR A 51 -32.17 4.89 -4.09
C THR A 51 -31.54 3.74 -4.87
N PHE A 52 -31.91 2.50 -4.52
CA PHE A 52 -31.44 1.29 -5.20
C PHE A 52 -32.23 1.00 -6.48
N THR A 53 -33.56 0.99 -6.38
CA THR A 53 -34.45 0.56 -7.49
C THR A 53 -34.52 1.55 -8.64
N LYS A 54 -34.33 2.85 -8.38
CA LYS A 54 -34.34 3.91 -9.40
C LYS A 54 -32.95 4.48 -9.66
N GLU A 55 -31.92 3.70 -9.37
CA GLU A 55 -30.57 4.14 -9.61
C GLU A 55 -30.34 4.42 -11.11
N SER A 56 -29.78 5.58 -11.42
CA SER A 56 -29.47 5.92 -12.80
C SER A 56 -28.30 5.09 -13.35
N ALA A 57 -28.41 4.68 -14.61
CA ALA A 57 -27.28 4.05 -15.31
C ALA A 57 -26.05 4.96 -15.41
N HIS A 58 -26.24 6.29 -15.31
CA HIS A 58 -25.12 7.23 -15.21
C HIS A 58 -24.32 7.03 -13.92
N LYS A 59 -25.01 6.89 -12.77
CA LYS A 59 -24.37 6.66 -11.46
C LYS A 59 -23.56 5.36 -11.45
N GLN A 60 -24.15 4.28 -11.97
CA GLN A 60 -23.46 2.99 -12.12
C GLN A 60 -22.20 3.10 -13.00
N ARG A 61 -22.29 3.77 -14.15
CA ARG A 61 -21.12 4.00 -15.02
C ARG A 61 -20.07 4.89 -14.37
N ALA A 62 -20.49 5.89 -13.60
CA ALA A 62 -19.58 6.79 -12.90
C ALA A 62 -18.75 6.04 -11.85
N ARG A 63 -19.37 5.13 -11.06
CA ARG A 63 -18.64 4.25 -10.14
C ARG A 63 -17.58 3.42 -10.85
N LYS A 64 -17.97 2.75 -11.95
CA LYS A 64 -17.03 1.94 -12.72
C LYS A 64 -15.85 2.78 -13.23
N ARG A 65 -16.13 3.94 -13.81
CA ARG A 65 -15.08 4.86 -14.30
C ARG A 65 -14.14 5.33 -13.19
N LYS A 66 -14.67 5.59 -11.99
CA LYS A 66 -13.89 6.02 -10.84
C LYS A 66 -12.87 4.95 -10.45
N GLY A 67 -13.29 3.70 -10.24
CA GLY A 67 -12.31 2.66 -9.89
C GLY A 67 -11.43 2.23 -11.06
N ASP A 68 -11.87 2.33 -12.32
CA ASP A 68 -10.99 2.18 -13.49
C ASP A 68 -9.88 3.25 -13.51
N GLN A 69 -10.19 4.47 -13.05
CA GLN A 69 -9.23 5.56 -12.94
C GLN A 69 -8.27 5.34 -11.76
N GLU A 70 -8.79 4.98 -10.59
CA GLU A 70 -7.97 4.64 -9.41
C GLU A 70 -7.01 3.48 -9.69
N ALA A 71 -7.45 2.46 -10.42
CA ALA A 71 -6.61 1.33 -10.84
C ALA A 71 -5.44 1.79 -11.75
N LYS A 72 -5.70 2.71 -12.69
CA LYS A 72 -4.65 3.28 -13.55
C LYS A 72 -3.67 4.14 -12.78
N GLU A 73 -4.16 4.95 -11.84
CA GLU A 73 -3.31 5.77 -10.98
C GLU A 73 -2.43 4.88 -10.08
N ALA A 74 -3.01 3.82 -9.50
CA ALA A 74 -2.26 2.83 -8.73
C ALA A 74 -1.20 2.10 -9.57
N GLU A 75 -1.51 1.79 -10.84
CA GLU A 75 -0.54 1.19 -11.77
C GLU A 75 0.59 2.16 -12.14
N ALA A 76 0.29 3.43 -12.38
CA ALA A 76 1.30 4.46 -12.63
C ALA A 76 2.25 4.60 -11.43
N VAL A 77 1.70 4.69 -10.21
CA VAL A 77 2.49 4.77 -8.97
C VAL A 77 3.32 3.49 -8.77
N ARG A 78 2.76 2.31 -9.07
CA ARG A 78 3.49 1.02 -9.03
C ARG A 78 4.71 1.06 -9.96
N HIS A 79 4.53 1.58 -11.17
CA HIS A 79 5.61 1.72 -12.15
C HIS A 79 6.66 2.76 -11.72
N GLU A 80 6.25 3.92 -11.20
CA GLU A 80 7.15 4.95 -10.66
C GLU A 80 8.01 4.43 -9.48
N LEU A 81 7.43 3.57 -8.63
CA LEU A 81 8.13 2.90 -7.54
C LEU A 81 9.07 1.78 -8.01
N GLY A 82 9.11 1.46 -9.30
CA GLY A 82 9.92 0.37 -9.85
C GLY A 82 9.45 -1.03 -9.41
N LEU A 83 8.20 -1.13 -8.94
CA LEU A 83 7.57 -2.38 -8.51
C LEU A 83 7.05 -3.13 -9.75
N ALA A 84 7.96 -3.61 -10.59
CA ALA A 84 7.62 -4.47 -11.71
C ALA A 84 7.02 -5.80 -11.22
N ASP A 85 6.16 -6.43 -12.03
CA ASP A 85 5.48 -7.69 -11.71
C ASP A 85 6.43 -8.92 -11.65
N SER A 86 7.75 -8.70 -11.61
CA SER A 86 8.75 -9.75 -11.51
C SER A 86 9.17 -9.98 -10.06
N SER A 87 9.35 -11.25 -9.69
CA SER A 87 9.98 -11.66 -8.44
C SER A 87 11.37 -11.03 -8.24
N ASP A 88 12.03 -10.66 -9.33
CA ASP A 88 13.32 -9.99 -9.32
C ASP A 88 13.25 -8.57 -8.73
N SER A 89 12.14 -7.84 -8.90
CA SER A 89 11.97 -6.50 -8.28
C SER A 89 12.02 -6.57 -6.75
N LEU A 90 11.28 -7.53 -6.16
CA LEU A 90 11.29 -7.75 -4.71
C LEU A 90 12.69 -8.15 -4.21
N ARG A 91 13.36 -9.05 -4.94
CA ARG A 91 14.72 -9.48 -4.59
C ARG A 91 15.70 -8.31 -4.61
N MET A 92 15.63 -7.45 -5.63
CA MET A 92 16.47 -6.24 -5.71
C MET A 92 16.21 -5.28 -4.55
N LEU A 93 14.93 -5.04 -4.19
CA LEU A 93 14.59 -4.17 -3.06
C LEU A 93 15.11 -4.71 -1.72
N ILE A 94 15.03 -6.03 -1.50
CA ILE A 94 15.58 -6.66 -0.29
C ILE A 94 17.10 -6.52 -0.26
N GLN A 95 17.77 -6.75 -1.39
CA GLN A 95 19.23 -6.63 -1.50
C GLN A 95 19.70 -5.20 -1.29
N SER A 96 19.04 -4.20 -1.90
CA SER A 96 19.34 -2.78 -1.67
C SER A 96 19.21 -2.42 -0.19
N ARG A 97 18.14 -2.84 0.48
CA ARG A 97 17.96 -2.59 1.92
C ARG A 97 19.03 -3.26 2.79
N GLN A 98 19.53 -4.43 2.40
CA GLN A 98 20.65 -5.07 3.11
C GLN A 98 21.92 -4.25 2.95
N GLN A 99 22.25 -3.81 1.73
CA GLN A 99 23.42 -2.97 1.47
C GLN A 99 23.35 -1.62 2.20
N ASP A 100 22.17 -0.99 2.25
CA ASP A 100 22.00 0.27 2.98
C ASP A 100 22.21 0.09 4.48
N ARG A 101 21.75 -1.03 5.06
CA ARG A 101 22.02 -1.37 6.47
C ARG A 101 23.51 -1.59 6.73
N GLU A 102 24.23 -2.26 5.83
CA GLU A 102 25.67 -2.46 5.95
C GLU A 102 26.42 -1.12 5.93
N LYS A 103 26.13 -0.24 4.96
CA LYS A 103 26.73 1.10 4.89
C LYS A 103 26.45 1.94 6.13
N GLN A 104 25.23 1.86 6.68
CA GLN A 104 24.89 2.55 7.93
C GLN A 104 25.69 2.02 9.12
N MET A 105 25.91 0.70 9.20
CA MET A 105 26.76 0.10 10.23
C MET A 105 28.22 0.54 10.09
N ASP A 106 28.77 0.55 8.86
CA ASP A 106 30.14 1.01 8.61
C ASP A 106 30.33 2.49 8.99
N SER A 107 29.36 3.33 8.62
CA SER A 107 29.36 4.75 9.01
C SER A 107 29.25 4.92 10.52
N PHE A 108 28.45 4.08 11.20
CA PHE A 108 28.30 4.11 12.66
C PHE A 108 29.58 3.70 13.38
N ILE A 109 30.24 2.62 12.93
CA ILE A 109 31.52 2.17 13.48
C ILE A 109 32.59 3.23 13.25
N SER A 110 32.68 3.80 12.05
CA SER A 110 33.64 4.86 11.74
C SER A 110 33.46 6.09 12.65
N ALA A 111 32.21 6.49 12.93
CA ALA A 111 31.92 7.57 13.86
C ALA A 111 32.33 7.24 15.31
N MET A 112 32.23 5.96 15.70
CA MET A 112 32.66 5.48 17.00
C MET A 112 34.19 5.47 17.11
N GLU A 113 34.89 4.97 16.09
CA GLU A 113 36.35 4.97 16.01
C GLU A 113 36.90 6.39 16.09
N ALA A 114 36.34 7.34 15.33
CA ALA A 114 36.75 8.74 15.40
C ALA A 114 36.62 9.31 16.83
N LYS A 115 35.50 9.01 17.50
CA LYS A 115 35.21 9.54 18.84
C LYS A 115 36.11 8.95 19.94
N TYR A 116 36.44 7.66 19.85
CA TYR A 116 37.09 6.93 20.95
C TYR A 116 38.54 6.52 20.66
N CYS A 117 38.95 6.39 19.40
CA CYS A 117 40.28 5.90 19.02
C CYS A 117 41.26 6.99 18.56
N GLU A 118 40.81 8.11 17.96
CA GLU A 118 41.72 9.18 17.50
C GLU A 118 42.47 9.89 18.66
N ASN A 119 41.92 9.87 19.87
CA ASN A 119 42.61 10.38 21.06
C ASN A 119 43.78 9.49 21.54
N SER A 120 43.90 8.25 21.05
CA SER A 120 44.97 7.31 21.45
C SER A 120 46.25 7.39 20.60
N GLN A 121 46.26 8.14 19.48
CA GLN A 121 47.43 8.24 18.60
C GLN A 121 48.34 9.46 18.85
N LYS A 122 48.03 10.32 19.83
CA LYS A 122 48.89 11.45 20.23
C LYS A 122 50.10 11.07 21.13
N GLY A 123 50.51 9.80 21.16
CA GLY A 123 51.59 9.31 22.01
C GLY A 123 52.57 8.35 21.33
N GLY A 124 53.22 8.75 20.23
CA GLY A 124 54.16 7.85 19.57
C GLY A 124 54.96 8.42 18.40
N LYS A 125 55.59 9.61 18.54
CA LYS A 125 56.53 10.10 17.53
C LYS A 125 57.89 9.43 17.71
N LYS A 126 58.17 8.43 16.87
CA LYS A 126 59.44 7.70 16.72
C LYS A 126 60.61 8.68 16.56
N GLY A 127 61.54 8.68 17.52
CA GLY A 127 62.73 9.54 17.50
C GLY A 127 63.66 9.19 16.34
N SER A 128 64.00 10.18 15.51
CA SER A 128 65.06 10.07 14.52
C SER A 128 66.42 10.11 15.22
N LYS A 129 67.12 8.97 15.31
CA LYS A 129 68.53 8.94 15.69
C LYS A 129 69.37 9.11 14.42
N LYS A 130 69.79 10.34 14.17
CA LYS A 130 70.71 10.73 13.08
C LYS A 130 72.14 10.43 13.55
N GLY A 131 72.74 9.34 13.06
CA GLY A 131 74.15 9.07 13.26
C GLY A 131 75.01 9.94 12.36
N LYS A 132 75.98 10.68 12.92
CA LYS A 132 77.14 11.18 12.18
C LYS A 132 78.30 11.49 13.15
N LYS A 133 79.48 11.00 12.73
CA LYS A 133 80.82 11.05 13.34
C LYS A 133 81.10 10.05 14.45
#